data_AF-T1AJC0-F1
#
_entry.id   AF-T1AJC0-F1
#
_cell.length_a   1.000
_cell.length_b   1.000
_cell.length_c   1.000
_cell.angle_alpha   90.00
_cell.angle_beta   90.00
_cell.angle_gamma   90.00
#
_symmetry.space_group_name_H-M   'P 1'
#
loop_
_entity.id
_entity.type
_entity.pdbx_description
1 polymer ?
#
loop_
_entity_poly.entity_id
_entity_poly.type
_entity_poly.pdbx_seq_one_letter_code
_entity_poly.pdbx_strand_id
1 'polypeptide(L)' 'PNDPDRGLLARVKYFTARVRPSPSDPNVNVRQDTYLRALWAHCALLELYYGHFLRHRISMEHANPPPARVTV' A
#
# COMPACT_ATOMS: atom_id res chain seq x y z
N PRO A 1 30.48 -18.08 -20.95
CA PRO A 1 29.03 -18.18 -21.26
C PRO A 1 28.36 -16.82 -20.98
N ASN A 2 28.11 -16.05 -22.04
CA ASN A 2 27.43 -14.75 -21.95
C ASN A 2 25.93 -15.00 -21.90
N ASP A 3 25.35 -14.96 -20.70
CA ASP A 3 23.91 -14.91 -20.54
C ASP A 3 23.45 -13.48 -20.90
N PRO A 4 22.73 -13.28 -22.01
CA PRO A 4 22.24 -11.96 -22.41
C PRO A 4 21.29 -11.33 -21.38
N ASP A 5 20.72 -12.13 -20.48
CA ASP A 5 19.68 -11.69 -19.56
C ASP A 5 20.21 -11.38 -18.15
N ARG A 6 21.54 -11.45 -17.96
CA ARG A 6 22.17 -11.19 -16.66
C ARG A 6 21.91 -9.75 -16.20
N GLY A 7 21.06 -9.59 -15.18
CA GLY A 7 20.73 -8.29 -14.57
C GLY A 7 19.43 -7.66 -15.07
N LEU A 8 18.68 -8.34 -15.95
CA LEU A 8 17.34 -7.91 -16.34
C LEU A 8 16.32 -8.20 -15.24
N LEU A 9 15.42 -7.25 -15.00
CA LEU A 9 14.27 -7.43 -14.11
C LEU A 9 13.23 -8.33 -14.78
N ALA A 10 12.90 -9.46 -14.15
CA ALA A 10 11.91 -10.38 -14.68
C ALA A 10 10.47 -9.85 -14.52
N ARG A 11 10.09 -9.46 -13.30
CA ARG A 11 8.74 -8.98 -12.93
C ARG A 11 8.79 -8.04 -11.73
N VAL A 12 7.77 -7.20 -11.64
CA VAL A 12 7.49 -6.35 -10.47
C VAL A 12 6.13 -6.75 -9.91
N LYS A 13 6.11 -7.28 -8.69
CA LYS A 13 4.88 -7.66 -7.99
C LYS A 13 4.41 -6.50 -7.13
N TYR A 14 3.30 -5.88 -7.52
CA TYR A 14 2.74 -4.71 -6.86
C TYR A 14 1.53 -5.11 -6.00
N PHE A 15 1.76 -5.24 -4.70
CA PHE A 15 0.73 -5.59 -3.72
C PHE A 15 0.03 -4.33 -3.21
N THR A 16 -1.29 -4.28 -3.31
CA THR A 16 -2.10 -3.15 -2.88
C THR A 16 -3.48 -3.60 -2.41
N ALA A 17 -4.29 -2.70 -1.86
CA ALA A 17 -5.70 -2.95 -1.55
C ALA A 17 -6.57 -1.83 -2.10
N ARG A 18 -7.84 -2.15 -2.39
CA ARG A 18 -8.79 -1.16 -2.87
C ARG A 18 -9.15 -0.19 -1.75
N VAL A 19 -8.89 1.09 -1.99
CA VAL A 19 -9.32 2.16 -1.08
C VAL A 19 -10.83 2.34 -1.20
N ARG A 20 -11.47 2.57 -0.07
CA ARG A 20 -12.90 2.90 -0.02
C ARG A 20 -13.06 4.42 0.09
N PRO A 21 -14.08 5.01 -0.56
CA PRO A 21 -14.50 6.38 -0.32
C PRO A 21 -14.63 6.70 1.17
N SER A 22 -14.27 7.91 1.57
CA SER A 22 -14.58 8.47 2.89
C SER A 22 -15.38 9.76 2.74
N PRO A 23 -16.10 10.23 3.78
CA PRO A 23 -16.80 11.52 3.73
C PRO A 23 -15.88 12.71 3.40
N SER A 24 -14.62 12.66 3.85
CA SER A 24 -13.60 13.66 3.55
C SER A 24 -12.98 13.54 2.16
N ASP A 25 -13.09 12.37 1.53
CA ASP A 25 -12.52 12.10 0.21
C ASP A 25 -13.36 11.06 -0.56
N PRO A 26 -14.49 11.50 -1.15
CA PRO A 26 -15.42 10.59 -1.82
C PRO A 26 -14.84 9.94 -3.09
N ASN A 27 -13.80 10.54 -3.67
CA ASN A 27 -13.25 10.16 -4.98
C ASN A 27 -11.88 9.45 -4.88
N VAL A 28 -11.44 9.08 -3.68
CA VAL A 28 -10.15 8.41 -3.45
C VAL A 28 -10.01 7.10 -4.24
N ASN A 29 -11.11 6.34 -4.35
CA ASN A 29 -11.18 5.12 -5.14
C ASN A 29 -11.02 5.41 -6.64
N VAL A 30 -11.63 6.48 -7.16
CA VAL A 30 -11.52 6.85 -8.57
C VAL A 30 -10.07 7.17 -8.93
N ARG A 31 -9.37 7.93 -8.08
CA ARG A 31 -7.95 8.25 -8.30
C ARG A 31 -7.07 7.00 -8.25
N GLN A 32 -7.32 6.10 -7.29
CA GLN A 32 -6.60 4.84 -7.23
C GLN A 32 -6.82 4.00 -8.49
N ASP A 33 -8.07 3.86 -8.94
CA ASP A 33 -8.41 3.09 -10.14
C ASP A 33 -7.73 3.65 -11.39
N THR A 34 -7.74 4.97 -11.57
CA THR A 34 -7.05 5.63 -12.68
C THR A 34 -5.55 5.33 -12.65
N TYR A 35 -4.91 5.45 -11.49
CA TYR A 35 -3.47 5.18 -11.35
C TYR A 35 -3.12 3.71 -11.62
N LEU A 36 -3.87 2.77 -11.05
CA LEU A 36 -3.62 1.34 -11.24
C LEU A 36 -3.87 0.89 -12.68
N ARG A 37 -4.86 1.48 -13.37
CA ARG A 37 -5.09 1.26 -14.81
C ARG A 37 -3.92 1.77 -15.64
N ALA A 38 -3.40 2.96 -15.33
CA ALA A 38 -2.24 3.51 -16.03
C ALA A 38 -0.99 2.64 -15.83
N LEU A 39 -0.71 2.21 -14.60
CA LEU A 39 0.39 1.29 -14.31
C LEU A 39 0.24 -0.03 -15.09
N TRP A 40 -0.94 -0.63 -15.05
CA TRP A 40 -1.18 -1.89 -15.75
C TRP A 40 -1.04 -1.76 -17.28
N ALA A 41 -1.50 -0.64 -17.85
CA ALA A 41 -1.41 -0.39 -19.29
C ALA A 41 0.00 -0.07 -19.78
N HIS A 42 0.83 0.58 -18.95
CA HIS A 42 2.12 1.13 -19.38
C HIS A 42 3.35 0.39 -18.81
N CYS A 43 3.19 -0.50 -17.84
CA CYS A 43 4.29 -1.26 -17.25
C CYS A 43 4.19 -2.76 -17.60
N ALA A 44 4.89 -3.17 -18.66
CA ALA A 44 4.80 -4.54 -19.20
C ALA A 44 5.25 -5.66 -18.24
N LEU A 45 6.08 -5.34 -17.24
CA LEU A 45 6.61 -6.31 -16.27
C LEU A 45 5.80 -6.33 -14.95
N LEU A 46 4.72 -5.55 -14.86
CA LEU A 46 3.99 -5.32 -13.62
C LEU A 46 2.84 -6.32 -13.43
N GLU A 47 2.80 -6.93 -12.25
CA GLU A 47 1.73 -7.81 -11.79
C GLU A 47 1.03 -7.17 -10.59
N LEU A 48 -0.28 -6.91 -10.71
CA LEU A 48 -1.08 -6.33 -9.63
C LEU A 48 -1.68 -7.42 -8.75
N TYR A 49 -1.46 -7.31 -7.45
CA TYR A 49 -2.03 -8.20 -6.44
C TYR A 49 -2.90 -7.39 -5.47
N TYR A 50 -4.19 -7.73 -5.41
CA TYR A 50 -5.13 -7.10 -4.49
C TYR A 50 -5.28 -7.93 -3.21
N GLY A 51 -4.97 -7.32 -2.08
CA GLY A 51 -5.19 -7.87 -0.75
C GLY A 51 -6.23 -7.07 0.04
N HIS A 52 -6.46 -7.51 1.27
CA HIS A 52 -7.21 -6.78 2.27
C HIS A 52 -6.24 -6.31 3.35
N PHE A 53 -6.02 -5.00 3.46
CA PHE A 53 -5.30 -4.45 4.62
C PHE A 53 -6.27 -4.25 5.78
N LEU A 54 -5.94 -4.78 6.94
CA LEU A 54 -6.65 -4.49 8.18
C LEU A 54 -6.43 -3.01 8.52
N ARG A 55 -7.53 -2.25 8.59
CA ARG A 55 -7.51 -0.82 8.99
C ARG A 55 -7.97 -0.60 10.43
N HIS A 56 -8.18 -1.67 11.19
CA HIS A 56 -8.67 -1.53 12.56
C HIS A 56 -7.60 -0.86 13.42
N ARG A 57 -8.00 0.16 14.18
CA ARG A 57 -7.20 0.66 15.30
C ARG A 57 -7.01 -0.50 16.27
N ILE A 58 -5.79 -0.99 16.38
CA ILE A 58 -5.40 -1.90 17.45
C ILE A 58 -5.07 -1.08 18.69
N SER A 59 -5.55 -1.53 19.84
CA SER A 59 -5.16 -0.97 21.13
C SER A 59 -3.68 -1.29 21.36
N MET A 60 -2.90 -0.28 21.75
CA MET A 60 -1.49 -0.43 22.10
C MET A 60 -1.37 -0.15 23.61
N GLU A 61 -0.76 -1.05 24.37
CA GLU A 61 -0.40 -0.76 25.76
C GLU A 61 0.46 0.50 25.78
N HIS A 62 0.12 1.46 26.65
CA HIS A 62 0.75 2.79 26.71
C HIS A 62 0.59 3.68 25.46
N ALA A 63 -0.45 3.49 24.63
CA ALA A 63 -0.80 4.47 23.58
C ALA A 63 -0.96 5.90 24.13
N ASN A 64 -1.28 6.02 25.43
CA ASN A 64 -1.23 7.25 26.20
C ASN A 64 -0.40 6.95 27.47
N PRO A 65 0.94 7.10 27.44
CA PRO A 65 1.76 6.77 28.59
C PRO A 65 1.42 7.74 29.75
N PRO A 66 1.41 7.26 31.00
CA PRO A 66 1.30 8.18 32.13
C PRO A 66 2.49 9.18 32.12
N PRO A 67 2.29 10.40 32.64
CA PRO A 67 3.38 11.38 32.73
C PRO A 67 4.58 10.80 33.46
N ALA A 68 5.79 11.11 32.98
CA ALA A 68 7.04 10.49 33.43
C ALA A 68 7.33 10.66 34.94
N ARG A 69 6.63 11.58 35.62
CA ARG A 69 6.79 11.80 37.05
C ARG A 69 5.45 12.16 37.68
N VAL A 70 5.05 11.38 38.68
CA VAL A 70 3.97 11.72 39.60
C VAL A 70 4.63 12.35 40.82
N THR A 71 4.35 13.63 41.08
CA THR A 71 4.64 14.24 42.39
C THR A 71 3.50 13.86 43.33
N VAL A 72 3.85 13.14 44.40
CA VAL A 72 2.98 12.81 45.53
C VAL A 72 2.88 14.02 46.46
#